data_AF-A0A952EUH7-F1
#
_entry.id   AF-A0A952EUH7-F1
#
_cell.length_a   1.000
_cell.length_b   1.000
_cell.length_c   1.000
_cell.angle_alpha   90.00
_cell.angle_beta   90.00
_cell.angle_gamma   90.00
#
_symmetry.space_group_name_H-M   'P 1'
#
loop_
_entity.id
_entity.type
_entity.pdbx_description
1 polymer ?
#
loop_
_entity_poly.entity_id
_entity_poly.type
_entity_poly.pdbx_seq_one_letter_code
_entity_poly.pdbx_strand_id
1 'polypeptide(L)'
;MTSTAAAASTSSVTPGRPSTTRVTILTGRRMTDLVLPAAAPVETYIDETVSVLGELMEDTPKDVLAGFDFSAQGVWAFARPGAPPLKADESLDDAGVVDGSLLTLVSVSRTERYRPLVEDVIDAIAVLDESPEFDRMALNRFVGLAIPVAALAITVMPLVAWSRTGHSWYWPVALGVLGLAILGGVLLARNRFDNIDMAESLLAAAVPVLAGAAALAVPLPRGVDSLGAPQIAGAAAVVLTLTLATRGGPRKHAELASFMAITSVAVTAAAIAYGYGWQYWVPAGAIAFGLIVVTNAAKLTVAVARI
;
A
#
# COMPACT_ATOMS: atom_id res chain seq x y z
N MET A 1 -39.41 26.97 -54.50
CA MET A 1 -38.39 27.13 -53.46
C MET A 1 -39.08 27.55 -52.18
N THR A 2 -38.88 26.75 -51.15
CA THR A 2 -39.47 26.78 -49.81
C THR A 2 -38.94 27.95 -48.98
N SER A 3 -39.80 28.57 -48.16
CA SER A 3 -39.38 29.27 -46.94
C SER A 3 -40.47 29.11 -45.88
N THR A 4 -40.20 28.18 -44.98
CA THR A 4 -40.96 27.80 -43.79
C THR A 4 -41.08 28.95 -42.81
N ALA A 5 -42.27 29.14 -42.23
CA ALA A 5 -42.53 30.07 -41.15
C ALA A 5 -41.85 29.60 -39.85
N ALA A 6 -41.06 30.49 -39.22
CA ALA A 6 -40.59 30.28 -37.85
C ALA A 6 -41.74 30.59 -36.88
N ALA A 7 -42.27 29.55 -36.24
CA ALA A 7 -43.22 29.67 -35.16
C ALA A 7 -42.51 30.28 -33.93
N ALA A 8 -43.19 31.23 -33.28
CA ALA A 8 -42.78 31.77 -31.99
C ALA A 8 -42.74 30.63 -30.95
N SER A 9 -41.59 30.48 -30.29
CA SER A 9 -41.44 29.60 -29.13
C SER A 9 -42.21 30.20 -27.96
N THR A 10 -43.49 29.84 -27.83
CA THR A 10 -44.26 30.10 -26.63
C THR A 10 -43.72 29.20 -25.53
N SER A 11 -43.04 29.80 -24.56
CA SER A 11 -42.75 29.19 -23.26
C SER A 11 -44.08 28.82 -22.58
N SER A 12 -44.50 27.56 -22.76
CA SER A 12 -45.65 27.00 -22.06
C SER A 12 -45.24 26.68 -20.62
N VAL A 13 -45.25 27.68 -19.74
CA VAL A 13 -45.35 27.42 -18.30
C VAL A 13 -46.79 27.01 -18.04
N THR A 14 -47.05 25.70 -18.00
CA THR A 14 -48.32 25.17 -17.52
C THR A 14 -48.38 25.43 -16.00
N PRO A 15 -49.31 26.27 -15.51
CA PRO A 15 -49.48 26.47 -14.08
C PRO A 15 -50.14 25.22 -13.50
N GLY A 16 -49.46 24.53 -12.57
CA GLY A 16 -50.11 23.51 -11.75
C GLY A 16 -49.32 22.24 -11.44
N ARG A 17 -48.11 22.04 -11.98
CA ARG A 17 -47.25 20.91 -11.57
C ARG A 17 -45.89 21.45 -11.12
N PRO A 18 -45.45 21.22 -9.87
CA PRO A 18 -44.10 21.60 -9.47
C PRO A 18 -43.10 20.87 -10.37
N SER A 19 -42.08 21.59 -10.86
CA SER A 19 -40.95 20.96 -11.55
C SER A 19 -40.30 19.99 -10.58
N THR A 20 -40.03 18.76 -11.02
CA THR A 20 -39.44 17.71 -10.17
C THR A 20 -38.22 17.13 -10.84
N THR A 21 -37.18 16.88 -10.06
CA THR A 21 -35.95 16.21 -10.49
C THR A 21 -35.81 14.91 -9.72
N ARG A 22 -35.56 13.81 -10.42
CA ARG A 22 -35.25 12.51 -9.81
C ARG A 22 -33.77 12.48 -9.46
N VAL A 23 -33.43 12.37 -8.20
CA VAL A 23 -32.06 12.25 -7.71
C VAL A 23 -31.83 10.91 -7.03
N THR A 24 -30.60 10.42 -7.06
CA THR A 24 -30.20 9.21 -6.34
C THR A 24 -29.42 9.63 -5.11
N ILE A 25 -29.96 9.41 -3.92
CA ILE A 25 -29.27 9.67 -2.65
C ILE A 25 -28.42 8.45 -2.28
N LEU A 26 -27.13 8.67 -2.09
CA LEU A 26 -26.17 7.69 -1.59
C LEU A 26 -25.98 7.86 -0.09
N THR A 27 -26.36 6.84 0.67
CA THR A 27 -26.14 6.71 2.11
C THR A 27 -25.28 5.47 2.38
N GLY A 28 -23.99 5.69 2.64
CA GLY A 28 -23.01 4.62 2.75
C GLY A 28 -22.87 3.84 1.44
N ARG A 29 -23.40 2.62 1.39
CA ARG A 29 -23.41 1.74 0.21
C ARG A 29 -24.78 1.62 -0.45
N ARG A 30 -25.81 2.27 0.10
CA ARG A 30 -27.18 2.19 -0.39
C ARG A 30 -27.49 3.40 -1.26
N MET A 31 -28.10 3.14 -2.41
CA MET A 31 -28.65 4.15 -3.32
C MET A 31 -30.17 4.10 -3.24
N THR A 32 -30.78 5.26 -3.00
CA THR A 32 -32.23 5.45 -2.91
C THR A 32 -32.64 6.57 -3.85
N ASP A 33 -33.51 6.26 -4.80
CA ASP A 33 -34.02 7.24 -5.76
C ASP A 33 -35.20 8.00 -5.14
N LEU A 34 -35.13 9.33 -5.20
CA LEU A 34 -36.16 10.24 -4.71
C LEU A 34 -36.51 11.27 -5.78
N VAL A 35 -37.76 11.69 -5.80
CA VAL A 35 -38.26 12.73 -6.69
C VAL A 35 -38.44 13.98 -5.83
N LEU A 36 -37.60 14.99 -6.07
CA LEU A 36 -37.56 16.22 -5.27
C LEU A 36 -38.04 17.42 -6.10
N PRO A 37 -38.59 18.48 -5.47
CA PRO A 37 -38.93 19.70 -6.18
C PRO A 37 -37.68 20.39 -6.73
N ALA A 38 -37.64 20.61 -8.05
CA ALA A 38 -36.47 21.14 -8.74
C ALA A 38 -36.26 22.64 -8.50
N ALA A 39 -37.37 23.39 -8.45
CA ALA A 39 -37.39 24.86 -8.39
C ALA A 39 -37.58 25.44 -6.98
N ALA A 40 -37.78 24.61 -5.95
CA ALA A 40 -37.90 25.07 -4.57
C ALA A 40 -36.51 25.14 -3.91
N PRO A 41 -36.26 26.11 -3.01
CA PRO A 41 -35.05 26.14 -2.20
C PRO A 41 -34.88 24.85 -1.38
N VAL A 42 -33.66 24.31 -1.33
CA VAL A 42 -33.33 23.05 -0.66
C VAL A 42 -33.74 23.06 0.82
N GLU A 43 -33.59 24.18 1.51
CA GLU A 43 -33.97 24.35 2.92
C GLU A 43 -35.45 24.04 3.22
N THR A 44 -36.33 24.18 2.22
CA THR A 44 -37.78 24.02 2.44
C THR A 44 -38.18 22.58 2.67
N TYR A 45 -37.44 21.62 2.11
CA TYR A 45 -37.83 20.20 2.09
C TYR A 45 -36.74 19.25 2.57
N ILE A 46 -35.53 19.73 2.86
CA ILE A 46 -34.40 18.86 3.23
C ILE A 46 -34.63 18.12 4.55
N ASP A 47 -35.18 18.78 5.57
CA ASP A 47 -35.43 18.16 6.87
C ASP A 47 -36.49 17.06 6.77
N GLU A 48 -37.55 17.31 6.00
CA GLU A 48 -38.59 16.30 5.70
C GLU A 48 -38.04 15.15 4.85
N THR A 49 -37.14 15.45 3.90
CA THR A 49 -36.50 14.40 3.09
C THR A 49 -35.62 13.51 3.94
N VAL A 50 -34.90 14.07 4.92
CA VAL A 50 -34.07 13.30 5.85
C VAL A 50 -34.94 12.44 6.77
N SER A 51 -36.08 12.96 7.27
CA SER A 51 -36.99 12.16 8.08
C SER A 51 -37.61 11.00 7.28
N VAL A 52 -38.05 11.26 6.05
CA VAL A 52 -38.61 10.22 5.15
C VAL A 52 -37.55 9.16 4.82
N LEU A 53 -36.30 9.59 4.57
CA LEU A 53 -35.21 8.66 4.32
C LEU A 53 -34.86 7.85 5.57
N GLY A 54 -34.96 8.44 6.77
CA GLY A 54 -34.82 7.75 8.04
C GLY A 54 -35.88 6.65 8.24
N GLU A 55 -37.16 6.96 8.00
CA GLU A 55 -38.25 5.97 8.08
C GLU A 55 -38.08 4.85 7.04
N LEU A 56 -37.73 5.19 5.80
CA LEU A 56 -37.54 4.20 4.74
C LEU A 56 -36.34 3.27 5.01
N MET A 57 -35.38 3.72 5.83
CA MET A 57 -34.13 3.03 6.11
C MET A 57 -34.02 2.47 7.53
N GLU A 58 -35.11 2.48 8.32
CA GLU A 58 -35.13 1.99 9.71
C GLU A 58 -34.71 0.50 9.81
N ASP A 59 -35.15 -0.33 8.86
CA ASP A 59 -34.82 -1.77 8.78
C ASP A 59 -33.48 -2.07 8.08
N THR A 60 -32.75 -1.05 7.61
CA THR A 60 -31.49 -1.26 6.87
C THR A 60 -30.35 -1.55 7.86
N PRO A 61 -29.59 -2.64 7.68
CA PRO A 61 -28.52 -2.97 8.61
C PRO A 61 -27.39 -1.92 8.57
N LYS A 62 -26.84 -1.62 9.76
CA LYS A 62 -25.93 -0.49 10.00
C LYS A 62 -24.60 -0.57 9.24
N ASP A 63 -24.22 -1.77 8.81
CA ASP A 63 -23.04 -2.03 7.98
C ASP A 63 -23.19 -1.49 6.55
N VAL A 64 -24.40 -1.51 5.99
CA VAL A 64 -24.71 -0.96 4.67
C VAL A 64 -24.77 0.57 4.69
N LEU A 65 -25.24 1.14 5.80
CA LEU A 65 -25.29 2.59 6.03
C LEU A 65 -23.92 3.21 6.33
N ALA A 66 -22.87 2.39 6.49
CA ALA A 66 -21.51 2.85 6.82
C ALA A 66 -21.45 3.80 8.02
N GLY A 67 -22.33 3.61 9.02
CA GLY A 67 -22.42 4.46 10.20
C GLY A 67 -23.11 5.81 9.98
N PHE A 68 -23.82 6.01 8.87
CA PHE A 68 -24.66 7.20 8.67
C PHE A 68 -25.82 7.22 9.68
N ASP A 69 -25.94 8.31 10.43
CA ASP A 69 -26.92 8.48 11.49
C ASP A 69 -27.92 9.58 11.12
N PHE A 70 -29.17 9.17 10.83
CA PHE A 70 -30.28 10.09 10.53
C PHE A 70 -30.77 10.85 11.77
N SER A 71 -30.44 10.38 12.98
CA SER A 71 -30.80 11.02 14.25
C SER A 71 -29.77 12.07 14.73
N ALA A 72 -28.66 12.22 14.00
CA ALA A 72 -27.61 13.16 14.32
C ALA A 72 -28.14 14.60 14.28
N GLN A 73 -27.81 15.38 15.32
CA GLN A 73 -28.17 16.80 15.37
C GLN A 73 -27.25 17.62 14.46
N GLY A 74 -27.82 18.26 13.44
CA GLY A 74 -27.11 19.12 12.51
C GLY A 74 -28.03 19.74 11.45
N VAL A 75 -27.54 20.75 10.74
CA VAL A 75 -28.24 21.27 9.55
C VAL A 75 -27.85 20.39 8.37
N TRP A 76 -28.85 19.81 7.71
CA TRP A 76 -28.61 18.93 6.58
C TRP A 76 -28.41 19.73 5.29
N ALA A 77 -27.49 19.27 4.44
CA ALA A 77 -27.31 19.79 3.09
C ALA A 77 -27.08 18.63 2.11
N PHE A 78 -27.50 18.81 0.85
CA PHE A 78 -27.12 17.93 -0.23
C PHE A 78 -25.71 18.27 -0.72
N ALA A 79 -24.90 17.26 -1.02
CA ALA A 79 -23.60 17.42 -1.64
C ALA A 79 -23.41 16.42 -2.77
N ARG A 80 -22.72 16.80 -3.84
CA ARG A 80 -22.22 15.79 -4.79
C ARG A 80 -21.09 15.01 -4.11
N PRO A 81 -20.91 13.71 -4.41
CA PRO A 81 -19.84 12.92 -3.79
C PRO A 81 -18.47 13.59 -3.97
N GLY A 82 -17.83 13.96 -2.86
CA GLY A 82 -16.52 14.61 -2.85
C GLY A 82 -16.51 16.09 -3.23
N ALA A 83 -17.67 16.72 -3.41
CA ALA A 83 -17.80 18.16 -3.65
C ALA A 83 -18.30 18.91 -2.41
N PRO A 84 -18.15 20.24 -2.35
CA PRO A 84 -18.75 21.06 -1.30
C PRO A 84 -20.28 20.89 -1.24
N PRO A 85 -20.90 21.07 -0.05
CA PRO A 85 -22.35 21.06 0.09
C PRO A 85 -22.99 22.18 -0.74
N LEU A 86 -24.14 21.88 -1.33
CA LEU A 86 -25.01 22.85 -1.99
C LEU A 86 -25.52 23.86 -0.96
N LYS A 87 -25.72 25.10 -1.40
CA LYS A 87 -26.25 26.12 -0.51
C LYS A 87 -27.74 25.86 -0.25
N ALA A 88 -28.18 26.14 0.97
CA ALA A 88 -29.54 25.84 1.41
C ALA A 88 -30.59 26.75 0.76
N ASP A 89 -30.19 27.96 0.35
CA ASP A 89 -31.02 28.97 -0.32
C ASP A 89 -31.17 28.77 -1.83
N GLU A 90 -30.35 27.90 -2.44
CA GLU A 90 -30.39 27.58 -3.86
C GLU A 90 -31.36 26.42 -4.16
N SER A 91 -31.95 26.41 -5.36
CA SER A 91 -32.76 25.29 -5.85
C SER A 91 -31.89 24.22 -6.53
N LEU A 92 -32.45 23.03 -6.79
CA LEU A 92 -31.73 21.97 -7.52
C LEU A 92 -31.41 22.38 -8.97
N ASP A 93 -32.29 23.17 -9.58
CA ASP A 93 -32.09 23.73 -10.91
C ASP A 93 -30.93 24.75 -10.93
N ASP A 94 -30.86 25.62 -9.92
CA ASP A 94 -29.77 26.61 -9.77
C ASP A 94 -28.42 25.93 -9.52
N ALA A 95 -28.42 24.84 -8.75
CA ALA A 95 -27.26 23.99 -8.50
C ALA A 95 -26.86 23.09 -9.68
N GLY A 96 -27.59 23.17 -10.81
CA GLY A 96 -27.34 22.39 -12.02
C GLY A 96 -27.44 20.87 -11.80
N VAL A 97 -28.37 20.44 -10.94
CA VAL A 97 -28.64 19.03 -10.66
C VAL A 97 -29.61 18.50 -11.71
N VAL A 98 -29.17 17.51 -12.47
CA VAL A 98 -29.98 16.87 -13.53
C VAL A 98 -30.63 15.58 -13.03
N ASP A 99 -31.64 15.09 -13.75
CA ASP A 99 -32.24 13.79 -13.48
C ASP A 99 -31.20 12.66 -13.47
N GLY A 100 -31.23 11.83 -12.43
CA GLY A 100 -30.28 10.76 -12.18
C GLY A 100 -28.96 11.21 -11.54
N SER A 101 -28.84 12.48 -11.13
CA SER A 101 -27.67 12.95 -10.39
C SER A 101 -27.56 12.24 -9.05
N LEU A 102 -26.34 11.84 -8.72
CA LEU A 102 -26.03 11.21 -7.45
C LEU A 102 -25.67 12.28 -6.41
N LEU A 103 -26.42 12.30 -5.32
CA LEU A 103 -26.24 13.21 -4.19
C LEU A 103 -25.98 12.42 -2.92
N THR A 104 -25.34 13.07 -1.94
CA THR A 104 -25.09 12.57 -0.61
C THR A 104 -25.66 13.56 0.40
N LEU A 105 -26.08 13.05 1.55
CA LEU A 105 -26.47 13.90 2.67
C LEU A 105 -25.25 14.16 3.54
N VAL A 106 -25.01 15.43 3.86
CA VAL A 106 -23.93 15.85 4.75
C VAL A 106 -24.52 16.76 5.82
N SER A 107 -24.16 16.51 7.08
CA SER A 107 -24.47 17.44 8.16
C SER A 107 -23.48 18.60 8.12
N VAL A 108 -23.94 19.77 7.69
CA VAL A 108 -23.17 21.00 7.73
C VAL A 108 -23.30 21.59 9.12
N SER A 109 -22.37 21.25 10.00
CA SER A 109 -22.12 22.08 11.18
C SER A 109 -21.62 23.44 10.68
N ARG A 110 -22.16 24.56 11.19
CA ARG A 110 -21.67 25.90 10.84
C ARG A 110 -20.14 25.89 10.89
N THR A 111 -19.51 26.10 9.75
CA THR A 111 -18.06 26.18 9.60
C THR A 111 -17.49 27.53 10.06
N GLU A 112 -18.16 28.24 10.96
CA GLU A 112 -17.44 29.04 11.94
C GLU A 112 -17.01 28.14 13.09
N ARG A 113 -16.25 27.09 12.75
CA ARG A 113 -15.32 26.55 13.74
C ARG A 113 -14.31 27.66 13.89
N TYR A 114 -14.43 28.43 14.98
CA TYR A 114 -13.49 29.49 15.34
C TYR A 114 -12.09 28.89 15.20
N ARG A 115 -11.42 29.17 14.08
CA ARG A 115 -10.02 28.85 13.93
C ARG A 115 -9.36 29.95 14.73
N PRO A 116 -8.75 29.65 15.88
CA PRO A 116 -8.14 30.70 16.68
C PRO A 116 -7.21 31.48 15.76
N LEU A 117 -7.40 32.80 15.71
CA LEU A 117 -6.50 33.67 14.97
C LEU A 117 -5.17 33.58 15.71
N VAL A 118 -4.25 32.80 15.15
CA VAL A 118 -2.92 32.64 15.75
C VAL A 118 -2.07 33.80 15.27
N GLU A 119 -1.78 34.72 16.18
CA GLU A 119 -1.02 35.95 15.88
C GLU A 119 0.48 35.70 15.81
N ASP A 120 0.98 34.62 16.43
CA ASP A 120 2.37 34.21 16.38
C ASP A 120 2.59 33.07 15.37
N VAL A 121 3.60 33.24 14.50
CA VAL A 121 3.99 32.22 13.52
C VAL A 121 4.44 30.93 14.22
N ILE A 122 5.01 31.02 15.42
CA ILE A 122 5.48 29.86 16.20
C ILE A 122 4.28 29.00 16.67
N ASP A 123 3.26 29.63 17.23
CA ASP A 123 2.03 28.93 17.65
C ASP A 123 1.24 28.43 16.43
N ALA A 124 1.28 29.15 15.32
CA ALA A 124 0.61 28.75 14.09
C ALA A 124 1.22 27.45 13.54
N ILE A 125 2.54 27.31 13.60
CA ILE A 125 3.21 26.06 13.23
C ILE A 125 2.85 24.95 14.21
N ALA A 126 2.80 25.19 15.52
CA ALA A 126 2.42 24.15 16.49
C ALA A 126 0.97 23.66 16.33
N VAL A 127 0.04 24.53 15.89
CA VAL A 127 -1.36 24.17 15.64
C VAL A 127 -1.55 23.53 14.25
N LEU A 128 -0.73 23.91 13.26
CA LEU A 128 -0.81 23.37 11.90
C LEU A 128 0.01 22.09 11.72
N ASP A 129 1.09 21.94 12.47
CA ASP A 129 1.97 20.77 12.51
C ASP A 129 1.65 19.95 13.76
N GLU A 130 0.47 19.35 13.76
CA GLU A 130 0.15 18.21 14.63
C GLU A 130 0.96 17.01 14.13
N SER A 131 2.28 17.11 14.29
CA SER A 131 3.23 16.09 13.86
C SER A 131 2.85 14.78 14.56
N PRO A 132 2.76 13.66 13.83
CA PRO A 132 2.28 12.41 14.41
C PRO A 132 3.18 12.01 15.56
N GLU A 133 2.61 11.89 16.76
CA GLU A 133 3.34 11.45 17.93
C GLU A 133 4.01 10.11 17.67
N PHE A 134 5.19 9.90 18.25
CA PHE A 134 5.89 8.63 18.15
C PHE A 134 5.12 7.55 18.93
N ASP A 135 4.18 6.91 18.25
CA ASP A 135 3.37 5.83 18.79
C ASP A 135 4.09 4.47 18.68
N ARG A 136 3.59 3.47 19.43
CA ARG A 136 4.05 2.09 19.40
C ARG A 136 4.05 1.50 17.99
N MET A 137 3.11 1.90 17.13
CA MET A 137 3.10 1.47 15.73
C MET A 137 4.33 2.00 14.96
N ALA A 138 4.71 3.27 15.18
CA ALA A 138 5.91 3.86 14.59
C ALA A 138 7.18 3.17 15.11
N LEU A 139 7.23 2.86 16.41
CA LEU A 139 8.32 2.08 17.02
C LEU A 139 8.44 0.69 16.40
N ASN A 140 7.35 -0.06 16.28
CA ASN A 140 7.36 -1.40 15.70
C ASN A 140 7.82 -1.38 14.24
N ARG A 141 7.36 -0.39 13.46
CA ARG A 141 7.83 -0.19 12.08
C ARG A 141 9.32 0.11 12.02
N PHE A 142 9.81 0.97 12.91
CA PHE A 142 11.23 1.29 13.02
C PHE A 142 12.06 0.06 13.38
N VAL A 143 11.64 -0.72 14.39
CA VAL A 143 12.32 -1.95 14.82
C VAL A 143 12.34 -2.99 13.69
N GLY A 144 11.21 -3.17 12.99
CA GLY A 144 11.11 -4.07 11.84
C GLY A 144 12.08 -3.72 10.70
N LEU A 145 12.39 -2.43 10.50
CA LEU A 145 13.40 -1.97 9.55
C LEU A 145 14.83 -2.08 10.11
N ALA A 146 15.01 -1.73 11.39
CA ALA A 146 16.32 -1.68 12.03
C ALA A 146 16.96 -3.06 12.16
N ILE A 147 16.18 -4.12 12.40
CA ILE A 147 16.68 -5.49 12.56
C ILE A 147 17.43 -5.99 11.30
N PRO A 148 16.86 -5.96 10.07
CA PRO A 148 17.60 -6.31 8.85
C PRO A 148 18.85 -5.46 8.61
N VAL A 149 18.77 -4.15 8.88
CA VAL A 149 19.91 -3.23 8.68
C VAL A 149 21.05 -3.55 9.65
N ALA A 150 20.72 -3.78 10.92
CA ALA A 150 21.70 -4.19 11.92
C ALA A 150 22.29 -5.57 11.59
N ALA A 151 21.47 -6.53 11.16
CA ALA A 151 21.94 -7.85 10.75
C ALA A 151 22.90 -7.77 9.54
N LEU A 152 22.63 -6.88 8.59
CA LEU A 152 23.53 -6.62 7.45
C LEU A 152 24.86 -6.07 7.94
N ALA A 153 24.85 -5.06 8.82
CA ALA A 153 26.08 -4.50 9.40
C ALA A 153 26.88 -5.56 10.17
N ILE A 154 26.20 -6.39 10.97
CA ILE A 154 26.76 -7.53 11.71
C ILE A 154 27.28 -8.62 10.78
N THR A 155 26.79 -8.73 9.55
CA THR A 155 27.33 -9.68 8.55
C THR A 155 28.59 -9.12 7.90
N VAL A 156 28.57 -7.84 7.52
CA VAL A 156 29.68 -7.18 6.83
C VAL A 156 30.92 -7.04 7.72
N MET A 157 30.75 -6.72 9.01
CA MET A 157 31.88 -6.57 9.94
C MET A 157 32.76 -7.84 10.03
N PRO A 158 32.21 -9.04 10.29
CA PRO A 158 32.92 -10.32 10.23
C PRO A 158 33.55 -10.62 8.88
N LEU A 159 32.89 -10.35 7.76
CA LEU A 159 33.47 -10.55 6.41
C LEU A 159 34.73 -9.70 6.21
N VAL A 160 34.67 -8.43 6.63
CA VAL A 160 35.82 -7.52 6.58
C VAL A 160 36.90 -7.92 7.59
N ALA A 161 36.52 -8.31 8.80
CA ALA A 161 37.47 -8.76 9.82
C ALA A 161 38.19 -10.05 9.39
N TRP A 162 37.45 -11.03 8.86
CA TRP A 162 37.99 -12.31 8.40
C TRP A 162 38.93 -12.14 7.20
N SER A 163 38.63 -11.23 6.27
CA SER A 163 39.52 -10.93 5.12
C SER A 163 40.79 -10.16 5.49
N ARG A 164 40.81 -9.47 6.64
CA ARG A 164 41.98 -8.73 7.15
C ARG A 164 42.78 -9.49 8.20
N THR A 165 42.21 -10.52 8.80
CA THR A 165 42.84 -11.36 9.83
C THR A 165 43.15 -12.74 9.25
N GLY A 166 43.80 -13.63 10.01
CA GLY A 166 44.23 -14.95 9.55
C GLY A 166 43.12 -15.98 9.33
N HIS A 167 42.02 -15.58 8.68
CA HIS A 167 40.92 -16.42 8.17
C HIS A 167 40.39 -17.46 9.18
N SER A 168 40.21 -17.07 10.43
CA SER A 168 39.91 -18.02 11.49
C SER A 168 38.54 -18.70 11.34
N TRP A 169 38.48 -19.99 11.67
CA TRP A 169 37.32 -20.86 11.49
C TRP A 169 36.12 -20.50 12.39
N TYR A 170 36.31 -19.73 13.47
CA TYR A 170 35.23 -19.37 14.38
C TYR A 170 34.25 -18.36 13.77
N TRP A 171 34.67 -17.54 12.80
CA TRP A 171 33.80 -16.56 12.14
C TRP A 171 32.61 -17.17 11.38
N PRO A 172 32.80 -18.15 10.46
CA PRO A 172 31.68 -18.81 9.79
C PRO A 172 30.77 -19.54 10.77
N VAL A 173 31.33 -20.14 11.83
CA VAL A 173 30.54 -20.83 12.87
C VAL A 173 29.69 -19.84 13.66
N ALA A 174 30.26 -18.71 14.10
CA ALA A 174 29.54 -17.68 14.84
C ALA A 174 28.38 -17.10 14.01
N LEU A 175 28.62 -16.78 12.73
CA LEU A 175 27.56 -16.30 11.82
C LEU A 175 26.52 -17.39 11.55
N GLY A 176 26.94 -18.65 11.39
CA GLY A 176 26.02 -19.77 11.17
C GLY A 176 25.08 -19.97 12.36
N VAL A 177 25.62 -19.97 13.58
CA VAL A 177 24.83 -20.08 14.82
C VAL A 177 23.89 -18.89 14.97
N LEU A 178 24.35 -17.66 14.70
CA LEU A 178 23.52 -16.47 14.77
C LEU A 178 22.39 -16.50 13.73
N GLY A 179 22.68 -16.92 12.49
CA GLY A 179 21.68 -17.07 11.44
C GLY A 179 20.63 -18.13 11.76
N LEU A 180 21.04 -19.28 12.32
CA LEU A 180 20.11 -20.31 12.79
C LEU A 180 19.27 -19.84 13.98
N ALA A 181 19.84 -19.06 14.90
CA ALA A 181 19.11 -18.47 16.01
C ALA A 181 18.04 -17.48 15.52
N ILE A 182 18.36 -16.64 14.52
CA ILE A 182 17.38 -15.74 13.89
C ILE A 182 16.28 -16.54 13.19
N LEU A 183 16.60 -17.63 12.47
CA LEU A 183 15.58 -18.52 11.89
C LEU A 183 14.69 -19.16 12.96
N GLY A 184 15.25 -19.57 14.09
CA GLY A 184 14.47 -20.00 15.25
C GLY A 184 13.52 -18.89 15.74
N GLY A 185 14.00 -17.64 15.75
CA GLY A 185 13.22 -16.45 16.01
C GLY A 185 12.04 -16.27 15.04
N VAL A 186 12.22 -16.54 13.74
CA VAL A 186 11.13 -16.51 12.75
C VAL A 186 10.04 -17.52 13.10
N LEU A 187 10.42 -18.74 13.45
CA LEU A 187 9.48 -19.80 13.83
C LEU A 187 8.73 -19.46 15.13
N LEU A 188 9.42 -18.87 16.12
CA LEU A 188 8.80 -18.41 17.36
C LEU A 188 7.86 -17.23 17.12
N ALA A 189 8.29 -16.22 16.36
CA ALA A 189 7.48 -15.05 16.01
C ALA A 189 6.18 -15.46 15.32
N ARG A 190 6.25 -16.44 14.42
CA ARG A 190 5.11 -16.98 13.70
C ARG A 190 4.21 -17.89 14.56
N ASN A 191 4.79 -18.89 15.23
CA ASN A 191 4.00 -19.94 15.88
C ASN A 191 3.53 -19.55 17.28
N ARG A 192 4.28 -18.71 18.00
CA ARG A 192 4.01 -18.37 19.41
C ARG A 192 3.41 -16.98 19.61
N PHE A 193 3.81 -16.02 18.79
CA PHE A 193 3.42 -14.62 18.92
C PHE A 193 2.49 -14.11 17.82
N ASP A 194 2.24 -14.92 16.78
CA ASP A 194 1.40 -14.60 15.62
C ASP A 194 1.68 -13.22 14.99
N ASN A 195 2.93 -12.77 15.06
CA ASN A 195 3.35 -11.47 14.56
C ASN A 195 4.09 -11.63 13.23
N ILE A 196 3.34 -11.44 12.15
CA ILE A 196 3.80 -11.63 10.77
C ILE A 196 4.90 -10.62 10.40
N ASP A 197 4.78 -9.36 10.84
CA ASP A 197 5.72 -8.29 10.51
C ASP A 197 7.10 -8.56 11.12
N MET A 198 7.11 -9.02 12.37
CA MET A 198 8.34 -9.42 13.05
C MET A 198 8.96 -10.64 12.37
N ALA A 199 8.17 -11.66 12.04
CA ALA A 199 8.65 -12.86 11.35
C ALA A 199 9.27 -12.53 9.98
N GLU A 200 8.69 -11.59 9.24
CA GLU A 200 9.22 -11.13 7.96
C GLU A 200 10.53 -10.35 8.13
N SER A 201 10.62 -9.45 9.11
CA SER A 201 11.86 -8.72 9.41
C SER A 201 13.01 -9.66 9.82
N LEU A 202 12.72 -10.68 10.64
CA LEU A 202 13.68 -11.68 11.06
C LEU A 202 14.12 -12.57 9.89
N LEU A 203 13.20 -12.93 8.99
CA LEU A 203 13.55 -13.68 7.78
C LEU A 203 14.47 -12.84 6.88
N ALA A 204 14.13 -11.57 6.64
CA ALA A 204 14.96 -10.64 5.88
C ALA A 204 16.36 -10.46 6.49
N ALA A 205 16.45 -10.44 7.83
CA ALA A 205 17.72 -10.40 8.56
C ALA A 205 18.52 -11.71 8.48
N ALA A 206 17.86 -12.87 8.44
CA ALA A 206 18.52 -14.17 8.35
C ALA A 206 19.22 -14.39 7.01
N VAL A 207 18.68 -13.85 5.91
CA VAL A 207 19.24 -14.01 4.55
C VAL A 207 20.72 -13.59 4.47
N PRO A 208 21.10 -12.32 4.77
CA PRO A 208 22.49 -11.89 4.67
C PRO A 208 23.40 -12.64 5.65
N VAL A 209 22.94 -12.90 6.88
CA VAL A 209 23.75 -13.58 7.91
C VAL A 209 24.13 -14.99 7.47
N LEU A 210 23.14 -15.79 7.03
CA LEU A 210 23.37 -17.16 6.58
C LEU A 210 24.17 -17.21 5.27
N ALA A 211 23.91 -16.27 4.36
CA ALA A 211 24.70 -16.13 3.14
C ALA A 211 26.18 -15.81 3.46
N GLY A 212 26.43 -14.91 4.41
CA GLY A 212 27.77 -14.57 4.89
C GLY A 212 28.46 -15.74 5.60
N ALA A 213 27.73 -16.48 6.43
CA ALA A 213 28.24 -17.70 7.07
C ALA A 213 28.69 -18.74 6.02
N ALA A 214 27.86 -18.97 5.01
CA ALA A 214 28.14 -19.90 3.92
C ALA A 214 29.33 -19.44 3.06
N ALA A 215 29.43 -18.14 2.76
CA ALA A 215 30.56 -17.58 2.04
C ALA A 215 31.89 -17.83 2.76
N LEU A 216 31.91 -17.66 4.08
CA LEU A 216 33.10 -17.86 4.91
C LEU A 216 33.40 -19.34 5.20
N ALA A 217 32.38 -20.20 5.16
CA ALA A 217 32.54 -21.63 5.39
C ALA A 217 33.22 -22.34 4.20
N VAL A 218 33.13 -21.77 2.99
CA VAL A 218 33.83 -22.30 1.81
C VAL A 218 35.32 -21.98 1.90
N PRO A 219 36.21 -23.00 1.97
CA PRO A 219 37.64 -22.78 2.12
C PRO A 219 38.22 -22.07 0.89
N LEU A 220 39.21 -21.20 1.11
CA LEU A 220 39.90 -20.54 0.00
C LEU A 220 40.77 -21.53 -0.78
N PRO A 221 40.84 -21.39 -2.12
CA PRO A 221 41.86 -22.06 -2.91
C PRO A 221 43.28 -21.71 -2.43
N ARG A 222 44.21 -22.66 -2.52
CA ARG A 222 45.60 -22.45 -2.11
C ARG A 222 46.24 -21.30 -2.90
N GLY A 223 46.82 -20.32 -2.19
CA GLY A 223 47.50 -19.17 -2.79
C GLY A 223 46.59 -17.99 -3.15
N VAL A 224 45.32 -18.00 -2.71
CA VAL A 224 44.38 -16.88 -2.87
C VAL A 224 43.92 -16.42 -1.49
N ASP A 225 44.10 -15.15 -1.18
CA ASP A 225 43.79 -14.57 0.14
C ASP A 225 42.44 -13.81 0.17
N SER A 226 41.80 -13.62 -0.98
CA SER A 226 40.55 -12.88 -1.15
C SER A 226 39.33 -13.79 -1.38
N LEU A 227 38.15 -13.30 -0.98
CA LEU A 227 36.87 -13.91 -1.35
C LEU A 227 36.73 -13.96 -2.89
N GLY A 228 36.25 -15.10 -3.41
CA GLY A 228 36.13 -15.33 -4.85
C GLY A 228 34.82 -16.03 -5.23
N ALA A 229 34.78 -16.53 -6.46
CA ALA A 229 33.60 -17.19 -7.03
C ALA A 229 33.07 -18.37 -6.19
N PRO A 230 33.91 -19.27 -5.61
CA PRO A 230 33.42 -20.37 -4.79
C PRO A 230 32.61 -19.92 -3.56
N GLN A 231 33.04 -18.84 -2.90
CA GLN A 231 32.38 -18.30 -1.72
C GLN A 231 31.04 -17.65 -2.08
N ILE A 232 30.98 -16.92 -3.20
CA ILE A 232 29.75 -16.33 -3.73
C ILE A 232 28.75 -17.43 -4.14
N ALA A 233 29.22 -18.53 -4.73
CA ALA A 233 28.37 -19.69 -5.05
C ALA A 233 27.77 -20.33 -3.79
N GLY A 234 28.58 -20.49 -2.72
CA GLY A 234 28.12 -21.01 -1.44
C GLY A 234 27.04 -20.13 -0.80
N ALA A 235 27.23 -18.81 -0.82
CA ALA A 235 26.23 -17.85 -0.37
C ALA A 235 24.92 -17.94 -1.18
N ALA A 236 25.03 -17.95 -2.51
CA ALA A 236 23.88 -18.04 -3.40
C ALA A 236 23.09 -19.35 -3.22
N ALA A 237 23.78 -20.48 -3.02
CA ALA A 237 23.14 -21.77 -2.76
C ALA A 237 22.33 -21.77 -1.45
N VAL A 238 22.81 -21.10 -0.40
CA VAL A 238 22.08 -20.97 0.86
C VAL A 238 20.87 -20.05 0.72
N VAL A 239 21.01 -18.93 0.00
CA VAL A 239 19.86 -18.06 -0.33
C VAL A 239 18.80 -18.83 -1.14
N LEU A 240 19.21 -19.60 -2.14
CA LEU A 240 18.32 -20.47 -2.91
C LEU A 240 17.63 -21.50 -2.01
N THR A 241 18.38 -22.18 -1.15
CA THR A 241 17.82 -23.20 -0.25
C THR A 241 16.82 -22.57 0.72
N LEU A 242 17.15 -21.42 1.29
CA LEU A 242 16.28 -20.68 2.22
C LEU A 242 15.01 -20.18 1.54
N THR A 243 15.12 -19.66 0.31
CA THR A 243 13.96 -19.19 -0.48
C THR A 243 13.02 -20.34 -0.86
N LEU A 244 13.57 -21.50 -1.23
CA LEU A 244 12.80 -22.72 -1.51
C LEU A 244 12.15 -23.30 -0.25
N ALA A 245 12.84 -23.26 0.89
CA ALA A 245 12.32 -23.75 2.18
C ALA A 245 11.20 -22.86 2.73
N THR A 246 11.32 -21.54 2.55
CA THR A 246 10.34 -20.56 3.07
C THR A 246 9.22 -20.25 2.09
N ARG A 247 9.37 -20.56 0.80
CA ARG A 247 8.37 -20.37 -0.28
C ARG A 247 7.69 -18.99 -0.25
N GLY A 248 8.46 -17.91 -0.08
CA GLY A 248 7.94 -16.53 -0.03
C GLY A 248 7.58 -16.01 1.35
N GLY A 249 8.02 -16.70 2.40
CA GLY A 249 7.98 -16.18 3.78
C GLY A 249 6.57 -16.14 4.39
N PRO A 250 6.42 -15.46 5.55
CA PRO A 250 5.16 -15.42 6.30
C PRO A 250 3.96 -14.90 5.50
N ARG A 251 4.18 -13.89 4.64
CA ARG A 251 3.15 -13.25 3.80
C ARG A 251 2.98 -13.88 2.42
N LYS A 252 3.75 -14.93 2.10
CA LYS A 252 3.71 -15.64 0.81
C LYS A 252 3.94 -14.72 -0.40
N HIS A 253 4.92 -13.82 -0.32
CA HIS A 253 5.34 -12.98 -1.45
C HIS A 253 6.05 -13.84 -2.52
N ALA A 254 5.27 -14.49 -3.39
CA ALA A 254 5.78 -15.37 -4.45
C ALA A 254 6.69 -14.63 -5.44
N GLU A 255 6.41 -13.35 -5.69
CA GLU A 255 7.24 -12.48 -6.53
C GLU A 255 8.66 -12.33 -5.97
N LEU A 256 8.78 -12.03 -4.68
CA LEU A 256 10.07 -11.83 -4.03
C LEU A 256 10.85 -13.15 -3.91
N ALA A 257 10.15 -14.25 -3.65
CA ALA A 257 10.74 -15.59 -3.63
C ALA A 257 11.29 -16.02 -5.00
N SER A 258 10.49 -15.83 -6.06
CA SER A 258 10.90 -16.18 -7.42
C SER A 258 12.06 -15.32 -7.90
N PHE A 259 12.05 -14.02 -7.57
CA PHE A 259 13.17 -13.13 -7.85
C PHE A 259 14.45 -13.58 -7.14
N MET A 260 14.40 -13.89 -5.84
CA MET A 260 15.57 -14.39 -5.10
C MET A 260 16.04 -15.77 -5.60
N ALA A 261 15.13 -16.67 -5.99
CA ALA A 261 15.48 -17.96 -6.56
C ALA A 261 16.17 -17.81 -7.93
N ILE A 262 15.61 -17.01 -8.83
CA ILE A 262 16.19 -16.78 -10.16
C ILE A 262 17.56 -16.09 -10.04
N THR A 263 17.67 -15.07 -9.20
CA THR A 263 18.94 -14.36 -8.99
C THR A 263 20.00 -15.26 -8.35
N SER A 264 19.65 -16.09 -7.36
CA SER A 264 20.60 -17.04 -6.78
C SER A 264 21.06 -18.12 -7.77
N VAL A 265 20.18 -18.63 -8.64
CA VAL A 265 20.58 -19.51 -9.75
C VAL A 265 21.54 -18.79 -10.71
N ALA A 266 21.21 -17.57 -11.10
CA ALA A 266 22.05 -16.78 -12.01
C ALA A 266 23.44 -16.48 -11.42
N VAL A 267 23.50 -16.10 -10.14
CA VAL A 267 24.76 -15.87 -9.42
C VAL A 267 25.58 -17.15 -9.31
N THR A 268 24.93 -18.28 -9.03
CA THR A 268 25.61 -19.59 -8.98
C THR A 268 26.18 -19.97 -10.35
N ALA A 269 25.41 -19.79 -11.43
CA ALA A 269 25.87 -20.03 -12.80
C ALA A 269 27.05 -19.11 -13.18
N ALA A 270 26.98 -17.84 -12.80
CA ALA A 270 28.06 -16.87 -13.02
C ALA A 270 29.34 -17.26 -12.25
N ALA A 271 29.20 -17.72 -11.01
CA ALA A 271 30.32 -18.20 -10.21
C ALA A 271 30.99 -19.46 -10.81
N ILE A 272 30.18 -20.38 -11.36
CA ILE A 272 30.68 -21.56 -12.08
C ILE A 272 31.44 -21.12 -13.34
N ALA A 273 30.85 -20.26 -14.17
CA ALA A 273 31.50 -19.75 -15.38
C ALA A 273 32.83 -19.03 -15.07
N TYR A 274 32.87 -18.25 -13.99
CA TYR A 274 34.09 -17.63 -13.50
C TYR A 274 35.14 -18.67 -13.10
N GLY A 275 34.75 -19.74 -12.40
CA GLY A 275 35.62 -20.84 -12.00
C GLY A 275 36.23 -21.62 -13.17
N TYR A 276 35.52 -21.72 -14.29
CA TYR A 276 36.02 -22.34 -15.54
C TYR A 276 36.85 -21.38 -16.42
N GLY A 277 37.14 -20.16 -15.95
CA GLY A 277 37.98 -19.19 -16.66
C GLY A 277 37.24 -18.33 -17.68
N TRP A 278 35.90 -18.35 -17.72
CA TRP A 278 35.10 -17.52 -18.62
C TRP A 278 34.77 -16.13 -18.04
N GLN A 279 35.64 -15.60 -17.17
CA GLN A 279 35.45 -14.33 -16.47
C GLN A 279 35.11 -13.14 -17.38
N TYR A 280 35.66 -13.10 -18.59
CA TYR A 280 35.39 -12.03 -19.57
C TYR A 280 33.96 -12.04 -20.12
N TRP A 281 33.30 -13.20 -20.12
CA TRP A 281 31.94 -13.36 -20.64
C TRP A 281 30.87 -13.16 -19.57
N VAL A 282 31.23 -13.19 -18.28
CA VAL A 282 30.29 -13.03 -17.16
C VAL A 282 29.57 -11.68 -17.19
N PRO A 283 30.24 -10.52 -17.38
CA PRO A 283 29.55 -9.23 -17.45
C PRO A 283 28.59 -9.14 -18.64
N ALA A 284 29.00 -9.63 -19.82
CA ALA A 284 28.16 -9.64 -21.01
C ALA A 284 26.93 -10.56 -20.82
N GLY A 285 27.11 -11.73 -20.22
CA GLY A 285 26.03 -12.64 -19.87
C GLY A 285 25.06 -12.04 -18.84
N ALA A 286 25.57 -11.32 -17.84
CA ALA A 286 24.73 -10.63 -16.86
C ALA A 286 23.90 -9.51 -17.49
N ILE A 287 24.47 -8.73 -18.41
CA ILE A 287 23.74 -7.70 -19.16
C ILE A 287 22.66 -8.33 -20.04
N ALA A 288 23.00 -9.37 -20.79
CA ALA A 288 22.04 -10.08 -21.64
C ALA A 288 20.90 -10.69 -20.81
N PHE A 289 21.22 -11.32 -19.69
CA PHE A 289 20.22 -11.85 -18.75
C PHE A 289 19.32 -10.75 -18.20
N GLY A 290 19.89 -9.64 -17.73
CA GLY A 290 19.13 -8.49 -17.24
C GLY A 290 18.21 -7.92 -18.32
N LEU A 291 18.69 -7.80 -19.56
CA LEU A 291 17.89 -7.34 -20.69
C LEU A 291 16.74 -8.31 -21.00
N ILE A 292 16.97 -9.62 -20.97
CA ILE A 292 15.93 -10.64 -21.17
C ILE A 292 14.86 -10.55 -20.07
N VAL A 293 15.27 -10.37 -18.81
CA VAL A 293 14.34 -10.22 -17.68
C VAL A 293 13.51 -8.95 -17.83
N VAL A 294 14.12 -7.81 -18.13
CA VAL A 294 13.41 -6.52 -18.30
C VAL A 294 12.46 -6.56 -19.50
N THR A 295 12.92 -7.08 -20.64
CA THR A 295 12.09 -7.17 -21.85
C THR A 295 10.92 -8.14 -21.72
N ASN A 296 11.07 -9.21 -20.93
CA ASN A 296 10.00 -10.18 -20.68
C ASN A 296 9.27 -9.95 -19.35
N ALA A 297 9.53 -8.85 -18.63
CA ALA A 297 8.97 -8.59 -17.30
C ALA A 297 7.44 -8.68 -17.30
N ALA A 298 6.78 -8.04 -18.27
CA ALA A 298 5.32 -8.06 -18.41
C ALA A 298 4.75 -9.48 -18.65
N LYS A 299 5.47 -10.34 -19.39
CA LYS A 299 5.05 -11.73 -19.62
C LYS A 299 5.27 -12.58 -18.36
N LEU A 300 6.35 -12.31 -17.62
CA LEU A 300 6.67 -12.99 -16.37
C LEU A 300 5.67 -12.65 -15.27
N THR A 301 5.23 -11.39 -15.13
CA THR A 301 4.17 -11.04 -14.16
C THR A 301 2.86 -11.74 -14.46
N VAL A 302 2.45 -11.82 -15.72
CA VAL A 302 1.23 -12.56 -16.10
C VAL A 302 1.35 -14.07 -15.84
N ALA A 303 2.53 -14.65 -16.07
CA ALA A 303 2.78 -16.06 -15.77
C ALA A 303 2.77 -16.35 -14.25
N VAL A 304 3.31 -15.44 -13.44
CA VAL A 304 3.33 -15.56 -11.97
C VAL A 304 1.94 -15.35 -11.36
N ALA A 305 1.16 -14.38 -11.87
CA ALA A 305 -0.19 -14.10 -11.37
C ALA A 305 -1.22 -15.22 -11.66
N ARG A 306 -0.87 -16.19 -12.51
CA ARG A 306 -1.73 -17.32 -12.87
C ARG A 306 -1.53 -18.56 -11.99
N ILE A 307 -0.55 -18.55 -11.08
CA ILE A 307 -0.20 -19.61 -10.13
C ILE A 307 -0.71 -19.21 -8.75
#